data_AF-A0A4P5Y711-F1
#
_entry.id   AF-A0A4P5Y711-F1
#
_cell.length_a   1.000
_cell.length_b   1.000
_cell.length_c   1.000
_cell.angle_alpha   90.00
_cell.angle_beta   90.00
_cell.angle_gamma   90.00
#
_symmetry.space_group_name_H-M   'P 1'
#
loop_
_entity.id
_entity.type
_entity.pdbx_description
1 polymer ?
#
loop_
_entity_poly.entity_id
_entity_poly.type
_entity_poly.pdbx_seq_one_letter_code
_entity_poly.pdbx_strand_id
1 'polypeptide(L)'
;MDRSLGGHCLTRWDPKRGELLEKIDFPVPHVTSCCCGGERLDTLFVTTASDGVDQARFPLAGGVFQMPVGAIGLPSTPFAG
;
A
#
# COMPACT_ATOMS: atom_id res chain seq x y z
N MET A 1 13.28 -18.90 -2.64
CA MET A 1 12.98 -17.81 -3.59
C MET A 1 12.95 -16.53 -2.78
N ASP A 2 13.90 -15.63 -3.03
CA ASP A 2 13.95 -14.31 -2.42
C ASP A 2 12.76 -13.49 -2.93
N ARG A 3 11.74 -13.30 -2.09
CA ARG A 3 10.67 -12.32 -2.33
C ARG A 3 11.13 -11.05 -1.65
N SER A 4 11.86 -10.20 -2.36
CA SER A 4 12.40 -8.95 -1.83
C SER A 4 11.29 -7.91 -1.60
N LEU A 5 10.53 -8.10 -0.52
CA LEU A 5 9.78 -7.04 0.14
C LEU A 5 10.75 -6.31 1.09
N GLY A 6 10.67 -4.99 1.19
CA GLY A 6 11.63 -4.21 1.98
C GLY A 6 11.76 -2.73 1.63
N GLY A 7 10.82 -2.19 0.86
CA GLY A 7 10.86 -0.78 0.45
C GLY A 7 10.52 0.20 1.57
N HIS A 8 9.88 -0.25 2.66
CA HIS A 8 9.37 0.62 3.74
C HIS A 8 8.46 1.75 3.24
N CYS A 9 7.85 1.63 2.07
CA CYS A 9 7.14 2.75 1.49
C CYS A 9 6.05 2.34 0.49
N LEU A 10 5.17 3.29 0.24
CA LEU A 10 4.30 3.37 -0.91
C LEU A 10 4.80 4.49 -1.83
N THR A 11 4.70 4.31 -3.15
CA THR A 11 5.08 5.35 -4.12
C THR A 11 3.96 5.63 -5.10
N ARG A 12 3.86 6.89 -5.53
CA ARG A 12 2.92 7.37 -6.54
C ARG A 12 3.69 7.88 -7.74
N TRP A 13 3.28 7.47 -8.93
CA TRP A 13 3.99 7.74 -10.18
C TRP A 13 3.08 8.43 -11.19
N ASP A 14 3.65 9.33 -11.98
CA ASP A 14 3.04 9.81 -13.22
C ASP A 14 3.20 8.73 -14.29
N PRO A 15 2.11 8.10 -14.76
CA PRO A 15 2.22 7.01 -15.73
C PRO A 15 2.59 7.48 -17.14
N LYS A 16 2.41 8.77 -17.47
CA LYS A 16 2.73 9.33 -18.79
C LYS A 16 4.21 9.73 -18.88
N ARG A 17 4.74 10.32 -17.80
CA ARG A 17 6.12 10.83 -17.74
C ARG A 17 7.10 9.84 -17.11
N GLY A 18 6.62 8.87 -16.35
CA GLY A 18 7.46 7.94 -15.58
C GLY A 18 8.12 8.59 -14.36
N GLU A 19 7.57 9.70 -13.88
CA GLU A 19 8.14 10.48 -12.78
C GLU A 19 7.57 10.01 -11.43
N LEU A 20 8.43 9.89 -10.41
CA LEU A 20 7.99 9.68 -9.04
C LEU A 20 7.38 10.99 -8.53
N LEU A 21 6.08 10.98 -8.27
CA LEU A 21 5.33 12.13 -7.77
C LEU A 21 5.41 12.21 -6.24
N GLU A 22 5.37 11.06 -5.57
CA GLU A 22 5.29 11.01 -4.12
C GLU A 22 5.84 9.69 -3.59
N LYS A 23 6.47 9.74 -2.41
CA LYS A 23 6.89 8.58 -1.63
C LYS A 23 6.39 8.77 -0.20
N ILE A 24 5.66 7.78 0.30
CA ILE A 24 5.10 7.75 1.65
C ILE A 24 5.82 6.65 2.41
N ASP A 25 6.58 7.01 3.44
CA ASP A 25 7.29 6.05 4.28
C ASP A 25 6.32 5.37 5.28
N PHE A 26 6.55 4.08 5.51
CA PHE A 26 5.76 3.22 6.39
C PHE A 26 6.59 2.75 7.58
N PRO A 27 5.95 2.58 8.75
CA PRO A 27 6.63 2.11 9.95
C PRO A 27 6.94 0.60 9.92
N VAL A 28 6.74 -0.08 8.78
CA VAL A 28 6.97 -1.51 8.60
C VAL A 28 7.69 -1.79 7.28
N PRO A 29 8.54 -2.82 7.21
CA PRO A 29 9.40 -3.07 6.04
C PRO A 29 8.64 -3.56 4.81
N HIS A 30 7.65 -4.42 5.01
CA HIS A 30 7.02 -5.19 3.93
C HIS A 30 5.64 -4.65 3.58
N VAL A 31 5.58 -3.48 2.95
CA VAL A 31 4.36 -3.01 2.27
C VAL A 31 4.09 -3.91 1.05
N THR A 32 2.87 -4.42 0.89
CA THR A 32 2.56 -5.44 -0.14
C THR A 32 1.61 -4.96 -1.23
N SER A 33 0.53 -4.25 -0.88
CA SER A 33 -0.43 -3.76 -1.87
C SER A 33 -1.25 -2.59 -1.34
N CYS A 34 -2.02 -1.95 -2.22
CA CYS A 34 -2.97 -0.91 -1.85
C CYS A 34 -4.18 -0.87 -2.78
N CYS A 35 -5.31 -0.38 -2.26
CA CYS A 35 -6.51 -0.10 -3.05
C CYS A 35 -7.27 1.11 -2.51
N CYS A 36 -8.03 1.79 -3.37
CA CYS A 36 -8.95 2.83 -2.95
C CYS A 36 -10.24 2.19 -2.42
N GLY A 37 -10.81 2.77 -1.37
CA GLY A 37 -12.04 2.32 -0.73
C GLY A 37 -12.68 3.42 0.12
N GLY A 38 -13.58 3.03 1.02
CA GLY A 38 -14.47 3.95 1.73
C GLY A 38 -15.68 4.33 0.87
N GLU A 39 -16.70 4.91 1.49
CA GLU A 39 -17.98 5.22 0.83
C GLU A 39 -17.82 6.13 -0.41
N ARG A 40 -16.83 7.03 -0.38
CA ARG A 40 -16.53 7.97 -1.46
C ARG A 40 -15.31 7.57 -2.30
N LEU A 41 -14.69 6.42 -2.03
CA LEU A 41 -13.44 5.98 -2.67
C LEU A 41 -12.26 6.96 -2.49
N ASP A 42 -12.25 7.72 -1.39
CA ASP A 42 -11.23 8.73 -1.05
C ASP A 42 -10.23 8.25 0.02
N THR A 43 -10.32 6.98 0.41
CA THR A 43 -9.44 6.34 1.39
C THR A 43 -8.57 5.30 0.69
N LEU A 44 -7.26 5.35 0.89
CA LEU A 44 -6.34 4.31 0.46
C LEU A 44 -6.13 3.31 1.60
N PHE A 45 -6.45 2.04 1.35
CA PHE A 45 -6.11 0.91 2.21
C PHE A 45 -4.80 0.31 1.74
N VAL A 46 -3.89 0.01 2.67
CA VAL A 46 -2.56 -0.54 2.38
C VAL A 46 -2.30 -1.77 3.23
N THR A 47 -2.02 -2.90 2.58
CA THR A 47 -1.70 -4.16 3.24
C THR A 47 -0.19 -4.29 3.42
N THR A 48 0.19 -4.98 4.50
CA THR A 48 1.59 -5.26 4.83
C THR A 48 1.75 -6.72 5.22
N ALA A 49 2.96 -7.26 5.14
CA ALA A 49 3.28 -8.62 5.54
C ALA A 49 4.11 -8.64 6.83
N SER A 50 3.92 -9.69 7.63
CA SER A 50 4.75 -9.99 8.80
C SER A 50 5.76 -11.10 8.54
N ASP A 51 5.68 -11.78 7.38
CA ASP A 51 6.61 -12.86 7.04
C ASP A 51 8.05 -12.33 6.96
N GLY A 52 8.97 -13.01 7.66
CA GLY A 52 10.36 -12.60 7.79
C GLY A 52 10.62 -11.29 8.56
N VAL A 53 9.61 -10.71 9.23
CA VAL A 53 9.75 -9.45 9.99
C VAL A 53 9.90 -9.72 11.49
N ASP A 54 10.86 -9.05 12.12
CA ASP A 54 10.94 -8.97 13.59
C ASP A 54 9.77 -8.14 14.16
N GLN A 55 8.75 -8.84 14.65
CA GLN A 55 7.56 -8.24 15.25
C GLN A 55 7.84 -7.45 16.55
N ALA A 56 8.93 -7.75 17.27
CA ALA A 56 9.26 -6.96 18.45
C ALA A 56 9.71 -5.54 18.05
N ARG A 57 10.40 -5.42 16.91
CA ARG A 57 10.84 -4.14 16.33
C ARG A 57 9.75 -3.47 15.51
N PHE A 58 8.91 -4.23 14.83
CA PHE A 58 7.87 -3.73 13.93
C PHE A 58 6.50 -4.31 14.29
N PRO A 59 5.91 -3.91 15.43
CA PRO A 59 4.69 -4.54 15.97
C PRO A 59 3.43 -4.36 15.10
N LEU A 60 3.49 -3.49 14.09
CA LEU A 60 2.39 -3.29 13.14
C LEU A 60 2.53 -4.12 11.86
N ALA A 61 3.60 -4.92 11.73
CA ALA A 61 3.83 -5.72 10.53
C ALA A 61 2.72 -6.77 10.37
N GLY A 62 2.23 -6.93 9.14
CA GLY A 62 1.06 -7.78 8.85
C GLY A 62 -0.29 -7.07 9.00
N GLY A 63 -0.29 -5.83 9.50
CA GLY A 63 -1.48 -5.01 9.63
C GLY A 63 -1.94 -4.39 8.30
N VAL A 64 -3.16 -3.84 8.34
CA VAL A 64 -3.73 -2.98 7.30
C VAL A 64 -3.76 -1.55 7.79
N PHE A 65 -3.23 -0.64 6.97
CA PHE A 65 -3.22 0.80 7.22
C PHE A 65 -4.28 1.47 6.34
N GLN A 66 -4.78 2.62 6.77
CA GLN A 66 -5.63 3.48 5.96
C GLN A 66 -5.13 4.92 6.01
N MET A 67 -5.26 5.65 4.89
CA MET A 67 -4.94 7.07 4.81
C MET A 67 -5.80 7.77 3.75
N PRO A 68 -6.01 9.09 3.83
CA PRO A 68 -6.62 9.83 2.73
C PRO A 68 -5.77 9.70 1.46
N VAL A 69 -6.39 9.41 0.31
CA VAL A 69 -5.65 9.24 -0.96
C VAL A 69 -5.37 10.58 -1.66
N GLY A 70 -6.05 11.66 -1.24
CA GLY A 70 -5.94 12.99 -1.88
C GLY A 70 -6.56 13.08 -3.28
N ALA A 71 -7.32 12.06 -3.68
CA ALA A 71 -8.03 11.92 -4.95
C ALA A 71 -9.28 11.05 -4.75
N ILE A 72 -10.00 10.75 -5.83
CA ILE A 72 -11.09 9.76 -5.82
C ILE A 72 -10.66 8.56 -6.67
N GLY A 73 -10.72 7.38 -6.08
CA GLY A 73 -10.42 6.12 -6.75
C GLY A 73 -11.56 5.62 -7.65
N LEU A 74 -11.40 4.39 -8.14
CA LEU A 74 -12.42 3.70 -8.93
C LEU A 74 -12.95 2.47 -8.18
N PRO A 75 -14.22 2.07 -8.40
CA PRO A 75 -14.74 0.82 -7.88
C PRO A 75 -13.93 -0.38 -8.37
N SER A 76 -13.87 -1.44 -7.54
CA SER A 76 -13.31 -2.72 -7.97
C SER A 76 -14.17 -3.35 -9.06
N THR A 77 -13.53 -3.93 -10.07
CA THR A 77 -14.20 -4.68 -11.13
C THR A 77 -14.61 -6.06 -10.61
N PRO A 78 -15.90 -6.42 -10.58
CA PRO A 78 -16.33 -7.75 -10.13
C PRO A 78 -15.94 -8.83 -11.13
N PHE A 79 -15.77 -10.06 -10.65
CA PHE A 79 -15.59 -11.24 -11.49
C PHE A 79 -16.86 -11.51 -12.33
N ALA A 80 -16.68 -11.89 -13.60
CA ALA A 80 -17.77 -11.98 -14.57
C ALA A 80 -18.39 -13.37 -14.76
N GLY A 81 -17.88 -14.41 -14.07
CA GLY A 81 -18.31 -15.81 -14.26
C GLY A 81 -17.31 -16.64 -15.04
#